data_AF-A0A5M6INX5-F1
#
_entry.id   AF-A0A5M6INX5-F1
#
_cell.length_a   1.000
_cell.length_b   1.000
_cell.length_c   1.000
_cell.angle_alpha   90.00
_cell.angle_beta   90.00
_cell.angle_gamma   90.00
#
_symmetry.space_group_name_H-M   'P 1'
#
loop_
_entity.id
_entity.type
_entity.pdbx_description
1 polymer ?
#
loop_
_entity_poly.entity_id
_entity_poly.type
_entity_poly.pdbx_seq_one_letter_code
_entity_poly.pdbx_strand_id
1 'polypeptide(L)'
;MFLTSNPLYGREIIGGGISLSPVARAGVYGTVHEAEEALRRIRAEYVHACQMQANALSKLNKARAAYRRSGSKADAMSINDWRRDLGRWNSRKAEESRHLAKVEAQIEALRIADELDALTLPHAA
;
A
#
# COMPACT_ATOMS: atom_id res chain seq x y z
N MET A 1 18.98 -31.93 -21.06
CA MET A 1 17.96 -32.02 -20.00
C MET A 1 18.34 -30.98 -18.96
N PHE A 2 17.78 -29.77 -19.06
CA PHE A 2 18.10 -28.65 -18.16
C PHE A 2 16.80 -28.17 -17.52
N LEU A 3 16.77 -28.20 -16.19
CA LEU A 3 15.71 -27.65 -15.37
C LEU A 3 15.59 -26.14 -15.64
N THR A 4 14.40 -25.70 -16.05
CA THR A 4 14.12 -24.29 -16.32
C THR A 4 13.94 -23.56 -14.99
N SER A 5 14.93 -22.75 -14.61
CA SER A 5 14.77 -21.79 -13.51
C SER A 5 13.76 -20.72 -13.92
N ASN A 6 12.60 -20.75 -13.27
CA ASN A 6 11.48 -19.83 -13.41
C ASN A 6 11.88 -18.42 -12.92
N PRO A 7 11.77 -17.34 -13.72
CA PRO A 7 12.24 -16.00 -13.34
C PRO A 7 11.29 -15.23 -12.39
N LEU A 8 10.28 -15.87 -11.79
CA LEU A 8 9.22 -15.19 -11.02
C LEU A 8 9.60 -14.77 -9.59
N TYR A 9 10.82 -15.05 -9.13
CA TYR A 9 11.27 -14.69 -7.77
C TYR A 9 12.52 -13.81 -7.79
N GLY A 10 12.48 -12.72 -8.56
CA GLY A 10 13.45 -11.65 -8.46
C GLY A 10 13.18 -10.77 -7.24
N ARG A 11 13.86 -11.07 -6.13
CA ARG A 11 13.93 -10.18 -4.96
C ARG A 11 14.76 -8.95 -5.35
N GLU A 12 14.14 -7.88 -5.80
CA GLU A 12 14.84 -6.61 -6.01
C GLU A 12 14.82 -5.80 -4.71
N ILE A 13 15.95 -5.78 -4.00
CA ILE A 13 16.22 -4.80 -2.95
C ILE A 13 16.71 -3.53 -3.66
N ILE A 14 15.78 -2.65 -4.02
CA ILE A 14 16.11 -1.29 -4.45
C ILE A 14 16.12 -0.41 -3.20
N GLY A 15 17.21 0.31 -3.00
CA GLY A 15 17.53 1.04 -1.78
C GLY A 15 16.37 1.86 -1.20
N GLY A 16 16.10 1.66 0.09
CA GLY A 16 15.39 2.62 0.94
C GLY A 16 13.87 2.62 0.91
N GLY A 17 13.21 1.70 0.21
CA GLY A 17 11.77 1.53 0.30
C GLY A 17 11.38 0.16 -0.20
N ILE A 18 10.56 -0.57 0.56
CA ILE A 18 9.96 -1.83 0.10
C ILE A 18 9.03 -1.45 -1.06
N SER A 19 9.54 -1.49 -2.28
CA SER A 19 8.72 -1.35 -3.47
C SER A 19 8.08 -2.71 -3.73
N LEU A 20 6.75 -2.77 -3.64
CA LEU A 20 5.98 -3.94 -4.04
C LEU A 20 6.39 -4.39 -5.44
N SER A 21 6.57 -5.71 -5.64
CA SER A 21 6.84 -6.27 -6.96
C SER A 21 5.66 -5.94 -7.91
N PRO A 22 5.88 -5.87 -9.23
CA PRO A 22 4.84 -5.58 -10.22
C PRO A 22 3.60 -6.49 -10.10
N VAL A 23 3.79 -7.74 -9.64
CA VAL A 23 2.70 -8.72 -9.41
C VAL A 23 1.80 -8.30 -8.23
N ALA A 24 2.38 -7.75 -7.16
CA ALA A 24 1.60 -7.20 -6.05
C ALA A 24 0.87 -5.90 -6.43
N ARG A 25 1.36 -5.14 -7.44
CA ARG A 25 0.62 -4.01 -8.03
C ARG A 25 -0.47 -4.43 -9.01
N ALA A 26 -0.34 -5.59 -9.65
CA ALA A 26 -1.35 -6.12 -10.56
C ALA A 26 -2.61 -6.60 -9.83
N GLY A 27 -2.51 -6.92 -8.53
CA GLY A 27 -3.66 -7.27 -7.69
C GLY A 27 -4.35 -8.56 -8.14
N VAL A 28 -3.57 -9.53 -8.61
CA VAL A 28 -4.05 -10.87 -8.96
C VAL A 28 -3.17 -11.89 -8.24
N TYR A 29 -3.69 -12.46 -7.14
CA TYR A 29 -3.06 -13.55 -6.39
C TYR A 29 -3.64 -14.91 -6.80
N GLY A 30 -2.79 -15.95 -6.80
CA GLY A 30 -3.18 -17.31 -7.19
C GLY A 30 -3.79 -18.11 -6.05
N THR A 31 -3.51 -17.73 -4.80
CA THR A 31 -4.04 -18.39 -3.61
C THR A 31 -4.48 -17.39 -2.54
N VAL A 32 -5.38 -17.83 -1.65
CA VAL A 32 -5.80 -17.04 -0.47
C VAL A 32 -4.60 -16.64 0.38
N HIS A 33 -3.63 -17.55 0.57
CA HIS A 33 -2.45 -17.30 1.37
C HIS A 33 -1.59 -16.15 0.82
N GLU A 34 -1.32 -16.14 -0.49
CA GLU A 34 -0.59 -15.06 -1.16
C GLU A 34 -1.32 -13.72 -1.05
N ALA A 35 -2.64 -13.74 -1.20
CA ALA A 35 -3.48 -12.54 -1.09
C ALA A 35 -3.47 -11.98 0.35
N GLU A 36 -3.51 -12.84 1.37
CA GLU A 36 -3.42 -12.44 2.77
C GLU A 36 -2.03 -11.86 3.13
N GLU A 37 -0.94 -12.44 2.60
CA GLU A 37 0.40 -11.89 2.79
C GLU A 37 0.51 -10.48 2.17
N ALA A 38 -0.04 -10.30 0.96
CA ALA A 38 -0.07 -9.00 0.31
C ALA A 38 -0.93 -8.01 1.10
N LEU A 39 -2.09 -8.44 1.61
CA LEU A 39 -2.96 -7.61 2.46
C LEU A 39 -2.22 -7.08 3.68
N ARG A 40 -1.42 -7.91 4.36
CA ARG A 40 -0.61 -7.47 5.51
C ARG A 40 0.40 -6.39 5.13
N ARG A 41 1.07 -6.54 3.98
CA ARG A 41 2.06 -5.55 3.48
C ARG A 41 1.38 -4.22 3.14
N ILE A 42 0.30 -4.26 2.37
CA ILE A 42 -0.46 -3.06 1.98
C ILE A 42 -1.02 -2.36 3.23
N ARG A 43 -1.49 -3.10 4.24
CA ARG A 43 -1.94 -2.52 5.52
C ARG A 43 -0.80 -1.79 6.24
N ALA A 44 0.40 -2.36 6.27
CA ALA A 44 1.56 -1.69 6.85
C ALA A 44 1.91 -0.39 6.11
N GLU A 45 1.86 -0.40 4.77
CA GLU A 45 2.09 0.79 3.95
C GLU A 45 1.00 1.86 4.15
N TYR A 46 -0.27 1.45 4.25
CA TYR A 46 -1.37 2.35 4.55
C TYR A 46 -1.20 3.02 5.92
N VAL A 47 -0.83 2.26 6.95
CA VAL A 47 -0.54 2.80 8.29
C VAL A 47 0.62 3.78 8.25
N HIS A 48 1.70 3.44 7.54
CA HIS A 48 2.84 4.32 7.36
C HIS A 48 2.45 5.63 6.64
N ALA A 49 1.64 5.55 5.58
CA ALA A 49 1.14 6.73 4.88
C ALA A 49 0.28 7.62 5.80
N CYS A 50 -0.54 7.03 6.67
CA CYS A 50 -1.32 7.75 7.68
C CYS A 50 -0.42 8.47 8.70
N GLN A 51 0.62 7.81 9.18
CA GLN A 51 1.58 8.40 10.13
C GLN A 51 2.32 9.59 9.49
N MET A 52 2.75 9.45 8.24
CA MET A 52 3.45 10.52 7.52
C MET A 52 2.52 11.69 7.17
N GLN A 53 1.25 11.42 6.83
CA GLN A 53 0.21 12.45 6.68
C GLN A 53 0.04 13.26 7.97
N ALA A 54 -0.09 12.58 9.12
CA ALA A 54 -0.25 13.22 10.41
C ALA A 54 0.97 14.08 10.78
N ASN A 55 2.17 13.59 10.51
CA ASN A 55 3.42 14.33 10.72
C ASN A 55 3.49 15.58 9.83
N ALA A 56 3.18 15.46 8.53
CA ALA A 56 3.14 16.59 7.61
C ALA A 56 2.12 17.65 8.05
N LEU A 57 0.95 17.23 8.54
CA LEU A 57 -0.07 18.13 9.08
C LEU A 57 0.43 18.86 10.35
N SER A 58 1.09 18.14 11.26
CA SER A 58 1.70 18.73 12.46
C SER A 58 2.75 19.80 12.11
N LYS A 59 3.63 19.51 11.16
CA LYS A 59 4.65 20.45 10.69
C LYS A 59 4.05 21.65 9.95
N LEU A 60 3.01 21.44 9.15
CA LEU A 60 2.25 22.52 8.50
C LEU A 60 1.66 23.48 9.53
N ASN A 61 1.06 22.96 10.61
CA ASN A 61 0.49 23.77 11.68
C ASN A 61 1.58 24.57 12.42
N LYS A 62 2.74 23.96 12.70
CA LYS A 62 3.89 24.67 13.28
C LYS A 62 4.40 25.79 12.36
N ALA A 63 4.53 25.52 11.06
CA ALA A 63 4.97 26.52 10.08
C ALA A 63 3.96 27.69 9.97
N ARG A 64 2.65 27.41 9.99
CA ARG A 64 1.60 28.44 10.05
C ARG A 64 1.72 29.31 11.30
N ALA A 65 1.98 28.71 12.46
CA ALA A 65 2.17 29.45 13.71
C ALA A 65 3.46 30.30 13.70
N ALA A 66 4.54 29.81 13.09
CA ALA A 66 5.76 30.58 12.89
C ALA A 66 5.52 31.79 11.96
N TYR A 67 4.92 31.56 10.80
CA TYR A 67 4.59 32.62 9.83
C TYR A 67 3.69 33.70 10.43
N ARG A 68 2.68 33.33 11.23
CA ARG A 68 1.80 34.30 11.91
C ARG A 68 2.56 35.22 12.87
N ARG A 69 3.68 34.75 13.44
CA ARG A 69 4.51 35.54 14.37
C ARG A 69 5.56 36.37 13.65
N SER A 70 6.21 35.82 12.63
CA SER A 70 7.36 36.45 11.97
C SER A 70 7.00 37.23 10.71
N GLY A 71 5.92 36.84 10.01
CA GLY A 71 5.62 37.27 8.65
C GLY A 71 6.70 36.88 7.63
N SER A 72 7.64 36.01 7.98
CA SER A 72 8.83 35.74 7.19
C SER A 72 8.51 34.98 5.90
N LYS A 73 9.14 35.39 4.81
CA LYS A 73 9.11 34.68 3.52
C LYS A 73 9.58 33.23 3.65
N ALA A 74 10.55 32.95 4.52
CA ALA A 74 11.05 31.59 4.75
C ALA A 74 9.98 30.69 5.41
N ASP A 75 9.21 31.23 6.35
CA ASP A 75 8.10 30.51 6.98
C ASP A 75 6.95 30.28 5.99
N ALA A 76 6.68 31.26 5.10
CA ALA A 76 5.71 31.11 4.02
C ALA A 76 6.10 30.00 3.02
N MET A 77 7.38 29.92 2.66
CA MET A 77 7.90 28.84 1.81
C MET A 77 7.74 27.48 2.49
N SER A 78 8.10 27.39 3.77
CA SER A 78 7.94 26.17 4.56
C SER A 78 6.48 25.69 4.61
N ILE A 79 5.51 26.62 4.69
CA ILE A 79 4.08 26.28 4.60
C ILE A 79 3.75 25.62 3.26
N ASN A 80 4.25 26.15 2.15
CA ASN A 80 3.99 25.60 0.82
C ASN A 80 4.60 24.21 0.65
N ASP A 81 5.80 23.98 1.18
CA ASP A 81 6.45 22.68 1.16
C ASP A 81 5.65 21.65 1.96
N TRP A 82 5.26 21.97 3.21
CA TRP A 82 4.45 21.05 4.02
C TRP A 82 3.05 20.81 3.44
N ARG A 83 2.46 21.77 2.72
CA ARG A 83 1.21 21.56 1.97
C ARG A 83 1.42 20.56 0.83
N ARG A 84 2.51 20.69 0.08
CA ARG A 84 2.84 19.77 -1.01
C ARG A 84 3.07 18.36 -0.46
N ASP A 85 3.80 18.24 0.63
CA ASP A 85 4.08 16.97 1.31
C ASP A 85 2.78 16.31 1.80
N LEU A 86 1.89 17.08 2.42
CA LEU A 86 0.57 16.60 2.84
C LEU A 86 -0.25 16.09 1.64
N GLY A 87 -0.20 16.80 0.51
CA GLY A 87 -0.85 16.37 -0.73
C GLY A 87 -0.30 15.03 -1.25
N ARG A 88 1.03 14.83 -1.19
CA ARG A 88 1.66 13.55 -1.58
C ARG A 88 1.19 12.40 -0.68
N TRP A 89 1.19 12.59 0.63
CA TRP A 89 0.78 11.54 1.57
C TRP A 89 -0.73 11.26 1.54
N ASN A 90 -1.57 12.27 1.28
CA ASN A 90 -3.00 12.07 1.02
C ASN A 90 -3.22 11.18 -0.20
N SER A 91 -2.49 11.45 -1.29
CA SER A 91 -2.60 10.67 -2.53
C SER A 91 -2.17 9.23 -2.31
N ARG A 92 -1.01 9.02 -1.65
CA ARG A 92 -0.51 7.67 -1.33
C ARG A 92 -1.45 6.90 -0.41
N LYS A 93 -1.99 7.53 0.63
CA LYS A 93 -3.00 6.92 1.50
C LYS A 93 -4.24 6.47 0.70
N ALA A 94 -4.72 7.30 -0.23
CA ALA A 94 -5.87 6.98 -1.06
C ALA A 94 -5.59 5.86 -2.09
N GLU A 95 -4.34 5.73 -2.53
CA GLU A 95 -3.88 4.63 -3.38
C GLU A 95 -3.85 3.32 -2.58
N GLU A 96 -3.18 3.30 -1.42
CA GLU A 96 -3.12 2.11 -0.57
C GLU A 96 -4.51 1.66 -0.12
N SER A 97 -5.41 2.59 0.20
CA SER A 97 -6.81 2.26 0.52
C SER A 97 -7.54 1.54 -0.63
N ARG A 98 -7.25 1.91 -1.88
CA ARG A 98 -7.81 1.26 -3.06
C ARG A 98 -7.21 -0.12 -3.27
N HIS A 99 -5.90 -0.27 -3.03
CA HIS A 99 -5.26 -1.58 -3.07
C HIS A 99 -5.82 -2.52 -2.00
N LEU A 100 -6.01 -2.04 -0.77
CA LEU A 100 -6.64 -2.82 0.30
C LEU A 100 -8.01 -3.37 -0.13
N ALA A 101 -8.89 -2.50 -0.64
CA ALA A 101 -10.22 -2.92 -1.09
C ALA A 101 -10.17 -3.98 -2.20
N LYS A 102 -9.23 -3.86 -3.14
CA LYS A 102 -9.05 -4.86 -4.21
C LYS A 102 -8.59 -6.20 -3.67
N VAL A 103 -7.59 -6.21 -2.78
CA VAL A 103 -7.05 -7.45 -2.23
C VAL A 103 -8.08 -8.14 -1.33
N GLU A 104 -8.83 -7.39 -0.53
CA GLU A 104 -9.91 -7.93 0.30
C GLU A 104 -11.00 -8.58 -0.56
N ALA A 105 -11.42 -7.93 -1.64
CA ALA A 105 -12.39 -8.51 -2.58
C ALA A 105 -11.86 -9.79 -3.26
N GLN A 106 -10.56 -9.85 -3.57
CA GLN A 106 -9.97 -11.04 -4.19
C GLN A 106 -9.85 -12.21 -3.21
N ILE A 107 -9.50 -11.96 -1.94
CA ILE A 107 -9.49 -12.99 -0.89
C ILE A 107 -10.87 -13.64 -0.78
N GLU A 108 -11.92 -12.82 -0.77
CA GLU A 108 -13.30 -13.31 -0.70
C GLU A 108 -13.65 -14.17 -1.91
N ALA A 109 -13.31 -13.71 -3.12
CA ALA A 109 -13.56 -14.48 -4.35
C ALA A 109 -12.84 -15.83 -4.36
N LEU A 110 -11.59 -15.89 -3.89
CA LEU A 110 -10.81 -17.12 -3.81
C LEU A 110 -11.40 -18.10 -2.78
N ARG A 111 -11.84 -17.60 -1.62
CA ARG A 111 -12.51 -18.44 -0.60
C ARG A 111 -13.83 -19.03 -1.10
N ILE A 112 -14.64 -18.23 -1.80
CA ILE A 112 -15.88 -18.72 -2.41
C ILE A 112 -15.59 -19.81 -3.46
N ALA A 113 -14.53 -19.65 -4.26
CA ALA A 113 -14.12 -20.66 -5.23
C ALA A 113 -13.70 -21.97 -4.53
N ASP A 114 -12.88 -21.89 -3.48
CA ASP A 114 -12.47 -23.05 -2.68
C ASP A 114 -13.69 -23.77 -2.06
N GLU A 115 -14.69 -23.02 -1.57
CA GLU A 115 -15.93 -23.58 -1.03
C GLU A 115 -16.79 -24.27 -2.11
N LEU A 116 -16.89 -23.69 -3.31
CA LEU A 116 -17.61 -24.28 -4.43
C LEU A 116 -16.94 -25.56 -4.93
N ASP A 117 -15.60 -25.61 -4.99
CA ASP A 117 -14.85 -26.82 -5.33
C ASP A 117 -15.09 -27.92 -4.30
N ALA A 118 -15.14 -27.58 -3.00
CA ALA A 118 -15.45 -28.54 -1.94
C ALA A 118 -16.88 -29.12 -2.03
N LEU A 119 -17.85 -28.35 -2.52
CA LEU A 119 -19.24 -28.78 -2.70
C LEU A 119 -19.50 -29.55 -4.00
N THR A 120 -18.64 -29.39 -5.00
CA THR A 120 -18.81 -29.99 -6.34
C THR A 120 -18.01 -31.26 -6.57
N LEU A 121 -17.11 -31.63 -5.66
CA LEU A 121 -16.52 -32.98 -5.63
C LEU A 121 -17.60 -34.02 -5.27
N PRO A 122 -17.95 -34.96 -6.17
CA PRO A 122 -18.86 -36.03 -5.81
C PRO A 122 -18.21 -36.85 -4.69
N HIS A 123 -18.93 -37.02 -3.58
CA HIS A 123 -18.69 -38.11 -2.64
C HIS A 123 -18.74 -39.41 -3.44
N ALA A 124 -17.58 -39.91 -3.85
CA ALA A 124 -17.43 -41.28 -4.31
C ALA A 124 -17.57 -42.18 -3.07
N ALA A 125 -18.83 -42.49 -2.74
CA ALA A 125 -19.22 -43.55 -1.83
C ALA A 125 -19.08 -44.91 -2.50
#